data_AF-A0AAU2KI50-F1
#
_entry.id   AF-A0AAU2KI50-F1
#
_cell.length_a   1.000
_cell.length_b   1.000
_cell.length_c   1.000
_cell.angle_alpha   90.00
_cell.angle_beta   90.00
_cell.angle_gamma   90.00
#
_symmetry.space_group_name_H-M   'P 1'
#
loop_
_entity.id
_entity.type
_entity.pdbx_description
1 polymer ?
#
loop_
_entity_poly.entity_id
_entity_poly.type
_entity_poly.pdbx_seq_one_letter_code
_entity_poly.pdbx_strand_id
1 'polypeptide(L)'
;MDAAAEAAAAAERAGHQRMVERWGRSAVEWQGWLARSPVGVDLIHWWFDEVELTALVGEERYVERLGELLSQAAARDIAAMGLGCTRRVDRACRFAEICSQDPVVPPGEKLASYRYGGIPGACSSFIDCWSKREIDVTFADGDNHRSVLLFRDHPAEARLWVDGVRVGEGQWLDKGGFWVDERFFTIRIEGPKDHPEQGLGPMGSQLYNIVSLLIHDAERGTTRILVPEDTENWTDPVLAVRDGMGWVYPTREDRAAGGAPDRIFPIDEQEAD
;
A
#
# COMPACT_ATOMS: atom_id res chain seq x y z
N MET A 1 27.93 -23.71 35.96
CA MET A 1 27.07 -22.80 35.16
C MET A 1 27.98 -22.14 34.15
N ASP A 2 27.68 -22.33 32.87
CA ASP A 2 28.61 -22.22 31.75
C ASP A 2 28.99 -20.78 31.38
N ALA A 3 30.29 -20.48 31.33
CA ALA A 3 30.83 -19.21 30.84
C ALA A 3 30.38 -18.90 29.39
N ALA A 4 30.08 -19.93 28.60
CA ALA A 4 29.50 -19.79 27.27
C ALA A 4 28.08 -19.21 27.30
N ALA A 5 27.26 -19.58 28.28
CA ALA A 5 25.91 -19.07 28.45
C ALA A 5 25.93 -17.59 28.91
N GLU A 6 26.87 -17.22 29.77
CA GLU A 6 27.05 -15.82 30.20
C GLU A 6 27.55 -14.92 29.07
N ALA A 7 28.48 -15.42 28.24
CA ALA A 7 28.97 -14.70 27.06
C ALA A 7 27.87 -14.51 26.00
N ALA A 8 27.05 -15.54 25.75
CA ALA A 8 25.91 -15.45 24.84
C ALA A 8 24.87 -14.41 25.32
N ALA A 9 24.52 -14.44 26.61
CA ALA A 9 23.58 -13.48 27.18
C ALA A 9 24.13 -12.03 27.17
N ALA A 10 25.44 -11.85 27.32
CA ALA A 10 26.07 -10.53 27.21
C ALA A 10 26.06 -10.01 25.76
N ALA A 11 26.32 -10.87 24.77
CA ALA A 11 26.24 -10.52 23.35
C ALA A 11 24.81 -10.15 22.93
N GLU A 12 23.81 -10.88 23.42
CA GLU A 12 22.40 -10.58 23.18
C GLU A 12 21.99 -9.22 23.74
N ARG A 13 22.36 -8.91 25.00
CA ARG A 13 22.11 -7.59 25.60
C ARG A 13 22.78 -6.46 24.81
N ALA A 14 24.03 -6.66 24.39
CA ALA A 14 24.74 -5.67 23.58
C ALA A 14 24.10 -5.48 22.18
N GLY A 15 23.57 -6.56 21.58
CA GLY A 15 22.81 -6.51 20.33
C GLY A 15 21.51 -5.73 20.46
N HIS A 16 20.73 -6.04 21.50
CA HIS A 16 19.50 -5.32 21.85
C HIS A 16 19.79 -3.83 22.03
N GLN A 17 20.81 -3.47 22.80
CA GLN A 17 21.14 -2.07 23.06
C GLN A 17 21.53 -1.31 21.78
N ARG A 18 22.31 -1.92 20.89
CA ARG A 18 22.63 -1.32 19.58
C ARG A 18 21.38 -1.09 18.72
N MET A 19 20.42 -2.03 18.72
CA MET A 19 19.16 -1.84 18.00
C MET A 19 18.32 -0.71 18.59
N VAL A 20 18.24 -0.60 19.92
CA VAL A 20 17.52 0.51 20.58
C VAL A 20 18.16 1.85 20.27
N GLU A 21 19.48 1.93 20.35
CA GLU A 21 20.24 3.16 20.07
C GLU A 21 20.06 3.60 18.61
N ARG A 22 19.97 2.65 17.68
CA ARG A 22 19.87 2.95 16.24
C ARG A 22 18.45 3.16 15.73
N TRP A 23 17.49 2.35 16.18
CA TRP A 23 16.15 2.25 15.59
C TRP A 23 15.01 2.38 16.61
N GLY A 24 15.35 2.61 17.88
CA GLY A 24 14.39 2.71 18.96
C GLY A 24 13.90 1.36 19.49
N ARG A 25 13.07 1.43 20.53
CA ARG A 25 12.60 0.24 21.28
C ARG A 25 11.65 -0.66 20.48
N SER A 26 10.87 -0.11 19.54
CA SER A 26 9.95 -0.88 18.71
C SER A 26 10.67 -1.90 17.83
N ALA A 27 11.84 -1.57 17.29
CA ALA A 27 12.62 -2.49 16.44
C ALA A 27 13.09 -3.75 17.19
N VAL A 28 13.28 -3.67 18.51
CA VAL A 28 13.67 -4.81 19.34
C VAL A 28 12.59 -5.89 19.37
N GLU A 29 11.32 -5.50 19.42
CA GLU A 29 10.19 -6.44 19.41
C GLU A 29 10.18 -7.30 18.14
N TRP A 30 10.82 -6.79 17.07
CA TRP A 30 10.97 -7.45 15.78
C TRP A 30 12.33 -8.12 15.57
N GLN A 31 13.25 -8.09 16.54
CA GLN A 31 14.61 -8.61 16.39
C GLN A 31 14.65 -10.05 15.86
N GLY A 32 13.80 -10.94 16.39
CA GLY A 32 13.74 -12.33 15.96
C GLY A 32 13.27 -12.50 14.50
N TRP A 33 12.42 -11.60 14.01
CA TRP A 33 11.99 -11.57 12.61
C TRP A 33 13.07 -10.96 11.71
N LEU A 34 13.59 -9.79 12.09
CA LEU A 34 14.60 -9.05 11.33
C LEU A 34 15.89 -9.85 11.14
N ALA A 35 16.27 -10.70 12.10
CA ALA A 35 17.39 -11.63 11.96
C ALA A 35 17.24 -12.60 10.78
N ARG A 36 16.03 -12.77 10.23
CA ARG A 36 15.72 -13.65 9.09
C ARG A 36 15.19 -12.91 7.87
N SER A 37 15.05 -11.59 7.92
CA SER A 37 14.53 -10.77 6.82
C SER A 37 15.56 -9.74 6.37
N PRO A 38 16.37 -10.05 5.33
CA PRO A 38 17.30 -9.07 4.76
C PRO A 38 16.58 -7.81 4.26
N VAL A 39 15.41 -7.98 3.63
CA VAL A 39 14.59 -6.85 3.14
C VAL A 39 14.12 -5.99 4.31
N GLY A 40 13.65 -6.59 5.40
CA GLY A 40 13.22 -5.84 6.59
C GLY A 40 14.37 -5.06 7.24
N VAL A 41 15.57 -5.62 7.28
CA VAL A 41 16.76 -4.91 7.79
C VAL A 41 17.13 -3.73 6.90
N ASP A 42 17.18 -3.93 5.58
CA ASP A 42 17.47 -2.85 4.62
C ASP A 42 16.41 -1.76 4.69
N LEU A 43 15.13 -2.14 4.78
CA LEU A 43 14.02 -1.20 4.88
C LEU A 43 14.11 -0.35 6.16
N ILE A 44 14.37 -0.96 7.32
CA ILE A 44 14.54 -0.23 8.57
C ILE A 44 15.76 0.71 8.51
N HIS A 45 16.89 0.26 7.95
CA HIS A 45 18.02 1.15 7.72
C HIS A 45 17.62 2.35 6.85
N TRP A 46 16.97 2.09 5.72
CA TRP A 46 16.57 3.14 4.79
C TRP A 46 15.59 4.14 5.43
N TRP A 47 14.70 3.63 6.28
CA TRP A 47 13.69 4.42 6.96
C TRP A 47 14.25 5.28 8.09
N PHE A 48 14.99 4.71 9.03
CA PHE A 48 15.48 5.43 10.20
C PHE A 48 16.67 6.35 9.90
N ASP A 49 17.47 6.02 8.88
CA ASP A 49 18.63 6.82 8.47
C ASP A 49 18.27 7.82 7.33
N GLU A 50 16.97 8.18 7.19
CA GLU A 50 16.43 8.97 6.08
C GLU A 50 17.23 10.25 5.80
N VAL A 51 17.52 11.05 6.83
CA VAL A 51 18.16 12.38 6.67
C VAL A 51 19.56 12.22 6.06
N GLU A 52 20.32 11.25 6.58
CA GLU A 52 21.69 10.99 6.12
C GLU A 52 21.69 10.40 4.71
N LEU A 53 20.80 9.44 4.43
CA LEU A 53 20.70 8.80 3.13
C LEU A 53 20.19 9.77 2.06
N THR A 54 19.19 10.59 2.37
CA THR A 54 18.70 11.64 1.47
C THR A 54 19.82 12.62 1.11
N ALA A 55 20.64 13.03 2.09
CA ALA A 55 21.79 13.91 1.85
C ALA A 55 22.89 13.24 1.00
N LEU A 56 23.06 11.91 1.12
CA LEU A 56 24.08 11.15 0.42
C LEU A 56 23.70 10.81 -1.04
N VAL A 57 22.49 10.29 -1.27
CA VAL A 57 22.07 9.77 -2.58
C VAL A 57 21.12 10.71 -3.34
N GLY A 58 20.63 11.75 -2.67
CA GLY A 58 19.61 12.66 -3.20
C GLY A 58 18.19 12.13 -3.00
N GLU A 59 17.25 13.07 -2.90
CA GLU A 59 15.83 12.84 -2.64
C GLU A 59 15.19 11.83 -3.59
N GLU A 60 15.41 12.00 -4.89
CA GLU A 60 14.78 11.16 -5.91
C GLU A 60 15.25 9.70 -5.81
N ARG A 61 16.57 9.49 -5.66
CA ARG A 61 17.10 8.14 -5.51
C ARG A 61 16.67 7.51 -4.19
N TYR A 62 16.56 8.31 -3.13
CA TYR A 62 16.03 7.86 -1.85
C TYR A 62 14.60 7.33 -1.99
N VAL A 63 13.72 8.09 -2.63
CA VAL A 63 12.32 7.74 -2.85
C VAL A 63 12.17 6.51 -3.73
N GLU A 64 12.90 6.44 -4.84
CA GLU A 64 12.88 5.25 -5.72
C GLU A 64 13.31 3.99 -4.96
N ARG A 65 14.41 4.07 -4.20
CA ARG A 65 14.88 2.93 -3.42
C ARG A 65 13.91 2.54 -2.30
N LEU A 66 13.27 3.51 -1.66
CA LEU A 66 12.26 3.24 -0.65
C LEU A 66 11.05 2.51 -1.27
N GLY A 67 10.57 2.97 -2.42
CA GLY A 67 9.50 2.30 -3.17
C GLY A 67 9.86 0.86 -3.57
N GLU A 68 11.08 0.64 -4.08
CA GLU A 68 11.62 -0.69 -4.39
C GLU A 68 11.65 -1.61 -3.16
N LEU A 69 12.14 -1.12 -2.02
CA LEU A 69 12.24 -1.90 -0.78
C LEU A 69 10.86 -2.26 -0.22
N LEU A 70 9.94 -1.30 -0.17
CA LEU A 70 8.55 -1.52 0.26
C LEU A 70 7.83 -2.50 -0.66
N SER A 71 8.13 -2.49 -1.95
CA SER A 71 7.55 -3.43 -2.93
C SER A 71 8.05 -4.87 -2.76
N GLN A 72 9.19 -5.07 -2.09
CA GLN A 72 9.74 -6.38 -1.76
C GLN A 72 9.39 -6.84 -0.35
N ALA A 73 9.03 -5.89 0.52
CA ALA A 73 8.79 -6.13 1.92
C ALA A 73 7.57 -7.02 2.16
N ALA A 74 7.69 -7.97 3.08
CA ALA A 74 6.54 -8.66 3.62
C ALA A 74 5.78 -7.73 4.57
N ALA A 75 4.49 -7.98 4.83
CA ALA A 75 3.68 -7.21 5.78
C ALA A 75 4.37 -7.01 7.15
N ARG A 76 5.15 -8.00 7.59
CA ARG A 76 5.90 -7.97 8.84
C ARG A 76 7.10 -7.02 8.82
N ASP A 77 7.79 -6.90 7.69
CA ASP A 77 8.89 -5.95 7.51
C ASP A 77 8.36 -4.52 7.62
N ILE A 78 7.22 -4.29 7.00
CA ILE A 78 6.49 -3.01 7.01
C ILE A 78 5.99 -2.69 8.42
N ALA A 79 5.44 -3.66 9.14
CA ALA A 79 5.06 -3.51 10.54
C ALA A 79 6.27 -3.21 11.43
N ALA A 80 7.42 -3.84 11.20
CA ALA A 80 8.66 -3.61 11.94
C ALA A 80 9.24 -2.20 11.72
N MET A 81 8.96 -1.58 10.58
CA MET A 81 9.26 -0.17 10.30
C MET A 81 8.51 0.80 11.22
N GLY A 82 7.46 0.34 11.91
CA GLY A 82 6.67 1.14 12.85
C GLY A 82 5.49 1.86 12.21
N LEU A 83 5.07 1.45 11.01
CA LEU A 83 3.86 1.93 10.36
C LEU A 83 2.59 1.60 11.15
N GLY A 84 1.57 2.44 11.03
CA GLY A 84 0.22 2.07 11.42
C GLY A 84 -0.31 0.96 10.53
N CYS A 85 -1.28 0.18 10.99
CA CYS A 85 -1.94 -0.84 10.16
C CYS A 85 -3.47 -0.63 10.17
N THR A 86 -4.22 -1.37 9.36
CA THR A 86 -5.70 -1.32 9.31
C THR A 86 -6.41 -1.44 10.67
N ARG A 87 -5.75 -1.96 11.71
CA ARG A 87 -6.26 -1.99 13.10
C ARG A 87 -6.12 -0.65 13.85
N ARG A 88 -5.06 0.10 13.54
CA ARG A 88 -4.66 1.38 14.15
C ARG A 88 -3.75 2.13 13.18
N VAL A 89 -4.32 3.11 12.51
CA VAL A 89 -3.62 3.96 11.53
C VAL A 89 -2.85 5.11 12.19
N ASP A 90 -3.15 5.44 13.45
CA ASP A 90 -2.67 6.63 14.15
C ASP A 90 -1.30 6.47 14.82
N ARG A 91 -0.76 5.24 14.90
CA ARG A 91 0.50 4.90 15.59
C ARG A 91 1.01 3.52 15.15
N ALA A 92 2.27 3.23 15.45
CA ALA A 92 2.89 1.90 15.21
C ALA A 92 2.04 0.71 15.73
N CYS A 93 2.08 -0.44 15.02
CA CYS A 93 1.39 -1.66 15.48
C CYS A 93 1.82 -2.01 16.92
N ARG A 94 0.88 -1.95 17.87
CA ARG A 94 1.09 -2.25 19.30
C ARG A 94 1.10 -3.73 19.66
N PHE A 95 0.77 -4.59 18.70
CA PHE A 95 0.64 -6.04 18.91
C PHE A 95 1.57 -6.74 17.94
N ALA A 96 2.88 -6.47 18.05
CA ALA A 96 3.90 -7.09 17.20
C ALA A 96 3.79 -8.61 17.24
N GLU A 97 3.47 -9.20 18.39
CA GLU A 97 3.22 -10.62 18.59
C GLU A 97 2.05 -11.17 17.76
N ILE A 98 1.09 -10.32 17.33
CA ILE A 98 -0.04 -10.68 16.47
C ILE A 98 0.25 -10.31 15.01
N CYS A 99 0.77 -9.10 14.77
CA CYS A 99 1.15 -8.57 13.45
C CYS A 99 2.30 -9.36 12.80
N SER A 100 3.15 -10.04 13.60
CA SER A 100 4.30 -10.83 13.12
C SER A 100 3.97 -12.27 12.71
N GLN A 101 2.74 -12.70 12.90
CA GLN A 101 2.32 -14.04 12.51
C GLN A 101 1.79 -14.05 11.07
N ASP A 102 1.91 -15.20 10.40
CA ASP A 102 1.26 -15.40 9.12
C ASP A 102 -0.27 -15.41 9.28
N PRO A 103 -1.02 -14.91 8.28
CA PRO A 103 -2.45 -15.06 8.26
C PRO A 103 -2.81 -16.57 8.25
N VAL A 104 -3.63 -16.99 9.20
CA VAL A 104 -4.12 -18.37 9.26
C VAL A 104 -5.37 -18.48 8.41
N VAL A 105 -5.27 -19.19 7.29
CA VAL A 105 -6.40 -19.42 6.36
C VAL A 105 -6.89 -20.86 6.52
N PRO A 106 -8.16 -21.08 6.90
CA PRO A 106 -8.73 -22.42 6.92
C PRO A 106 -8.69 -23.08 5.54
N PRO A 107 -8.55 -24.42 5.46
CA PRO A 107 -8.57 -25.12 4.18
C PRO A 107 -9.85 -24.84 3.39
N GLY A 108 -9.71 -24.36 2.15
CA GLY A 108 -10.82 -24.03 1.26
C GLY A 108 -11.40 -22.62 1.44
N GLU A 109 -10.90 -21.84 2.40
CA GLU A 109 -11.21 -20.42 2.52
C GLU A 109 -10.15 -19.58 1.82
N LYS A 110 -10.55 -18.39 1.38
CA LYS A 110 -9.63 -17.35 0.91
C LYS A 110 -9.53 -16.27 1.97
N LEU A 111 -8.37 -15.63 2.05
CA LEU A 111 -8.23 -14.40 2.83
C LEU A 111 -9.17 -13.34 2.26
N ALA A 112 -9.80 -12.58 3.15
CA ALA A 112 -10.64 -11.47 2.75
C ALA A 112 -9.79 -10.31 2.19
N SER A 113 -10.34 -9.61 1.19
CA SER A 113 -9.73 -8.41 0.59
C SER A 113 -9.44 -7.27 1.56
N TYR A 114 -10.25 -7.17 2.61
CA TYR A 114 -10.05 -6.20 3.67
C TYR A 114 -9.90 -6.92 5.00
N ARG A 115 -8.66 -7.05 5.45
CA ARG A 115 -8.34 -7.66 6.73
C ARG A 115 -8.22 -6.57 7.79
N TYR A 116 -9.10 -6.65 8.77
CA TYR A 116 -9.10 -5.84 9.98
C TYR A 116 -9.61 -6.70 11.14
N GLY A 117 -9.02 -6.57 12.33
CA GLY A 117 -9.47 -7.29 13.53
C GLY A 117 -8.38 -8.00 14.32
N GLY A 118 -8.80 -8.78 15.34
CA GLY A 118 -7.93 -9.40 16.35
C GLY A 118 -7.10 -10.60 15.90
N ILE A 119 -7.19 -11.00 14.64
CA ILE A 119 -6.62 -12.25 14.10
C ILE A 119 -5.13 -12.05 13.74
N PRO A 120 -4.26 -13.05 13.98
CA PRO A 120 -2.85 -13.00 13.57
C PRO A 120 -2.69 -12.80 12.05
N GLY A 121 -1.75 -11.93 11.63
CA GLY A 121 -1.48 -11.64 10.21
C GLY A 121 -2.58 -10.86 9.47
N ALA A 122 -3.59 -10.34 10.18
CA ALA A 122 -4.79 -9.78 9.56
C ALA A 122 -4.72 -8.28 9.19
N CYS A 123 -3.55 -7.66 9.04
CA CYS A 123 -3.49 -6.30 8.46
C CYS A 123 -3.23 -6.45 6.94
N SER A 124 -4.13 -5.97 6.09
CA SER A 124 -3.91 -5.91 4.62
C SER A 124 -3.39 -4.55 4.15
N SER A 125 -3.28 -3.55 5.03
CA SER A 125 -2.69 -2.25 4.70
C SER A 125 -1.93 -1.66 5.88
N PHE A 126 -0.89 -0.91 5.55
CA PHE A 126 0.01 -0.21 6.45
C PHE A 126 0.20 1.22 5.99
N ILE A 127 0.01 2.16 6.92
CA ILE A 127 -0.08 3.59 6.60
C ILE A 127 0.81 4.38 7.56
N ASP A 128 1.54 5.35 7.01
CA ASP A 128 2.12 6.47 7.75
C ASP A 128 1.54 7.76 7.19
N CYS A 129 0.90 8.56 8.04
CA CYS A 129 0.34 9.85 7.69
C CYS A 129 1.05 11.02 8.38
N TRP A 130 2.18 10.77 9.04
CA TRP A 130 2.87 11.74 9.88
C TRP A 130 4.25 12.13 9.36
N SER A 131 4.93 11.26 8.61
CA SER A 131 6.13 11.67 7.90
C SER A 131 5.79 12.44 6.62
N LYS A 132 6.77 13.20 6.13
CA LYS A 132 6.73 13.86 4.82
C LYS A 132 6.58 12.90 3.63
N ARG A 133 6.71 11.59 3.85
CA ARG A 133 6.64 10.56 2.79
C ARG A 133 5.26 10.00 2.60
N GLU A 134 4.38 10.19 3.60
CA GLU A 134 3.01 9.69 3.63
C GLU A 134 2.84 8.36 2.87
N ILE A 135 3.12 7.26 3.57
CA ILE A 135 3.21 5.92 2.98
C ILE A 135 1.85 5.23 3.08
N ASP A 136 1.41 4.60 1.99
CA ASP A 136 0.34 3.60 2.00
C ASP A 136 0.82 2.35 1.28
N VAL A 137 0.90 1.23 2.01
CA VAL A 137 1.15 -0.08 1.43
C VAL A 137 -0.07 -0.94 1.61
N THR A 138 -0.61 -1.48 0.51
CA THR A 138 -1.76 -2.39 0.55
C THR A 138 -1.43 -3.71 -0.11
N PHE A 139 -1.86 -4.80 0.50
CA PHE A 139 -1.68 -6.17 0.00
C PHE A 139 -2.99 -6.68 -0.58
N ALA A 140 -2.90 -7.39 -1.70
CA ALA A 140 -4.03 -8.11 -2.27
C ALA A 140 -4.46 -9.28 -1.36
N ASP A 141 -5.65 -9.84 -1.59
CA ASP A 141 -6.28 -10.89 -0.77
C ASP A 141 -5.31 -12.04 -0.43
N GLY A 142 -4.45 -12.45 -1.37
CA GLY A 142 -3.49 -13.55 -1.22
C GLY A 142 -2.09 -13.17 -0.70
N ASP A 143 -1.84 -11.89 -0.38
CA ASP A 143 -0.50 -11.32 -0.11
C ASP A 143 0.54 -11.56 -1.24
N ASN A 144 0.08 -12.00 -2.41
CA ASN A 144 0.89 -12.22 -3.61
C ASN A 144 1.30 -10.91 -4.28
N HIS A 145 0.39 -9.94 -4.30
CA HIS A 145 0.63 -8.62 -4.85
C HIS A 145 0.54 -7.53 -3.80
N ARG A 146 1.26 -6.43 -4.02
CA ARG A 146 1.18 -5.24 -3.16
C ARG A 146 1.34 -3.94 -3.94
N SER A 147 0.63 -2.92 -3.47
CA SER A 147 0.77 -1.55 -3.94
C SER A 147 1.58 -0.76 -2.92
N VAL A 148 2.46 0.11 -3.38
CA VAL A 148 3.17 1.07 -2.55
C VAL A 148 2.90 2.45 -3.09
N LEU A 149 2.31 3.30 -2.29
CA LEU A 149 2.02 4.68 -2.63
C LEU A 149 2.77 5.59 -1.66
N LEU A 150 3.61 6.47 -2.21
CA LEU A 150 4.34 7.48 -1.46
C LEU A 150 3.79 8.85 -1.86
N PHE A 151 3.21 9.59 -0.92
CA PHE A 151 2.79 10.97 -1.14
C PHE A 151 3.90 11.91 -0.74
N ARG A 152 4.36 12.71 -1.71
CA ARG A 152 5.35 13.75 -1.47
C ARG A 152 4.66 15.10 -1.37
N ASP A 153 4.16 15.46 -0.18
CA ASP A 153 3.54 16.76 0.17
C ASP A 153 2.34 17.23 -0.70
N HIS A 154 2.12 16.67 -1.90
CA HIS A 154 1.16 17.05 -2.92
C HIS A 154 0.80 15.86 -3.83
N PRO A 155 -0.46 15.71 -4.28
CA PRO A 155 -0.93 14.59 -5.11
C PRO A 155 -0.18 14.44 -6.44
N ALA A 156 0.23 15.57 -7.03
CA ALA A 156 1.01 15.62 -8.27
C ALA A 156 2.39 14.96 -8.20
N GLU A 157 2.92 14.82 -6.98
CA GLU A 157 4.23 14.22 -6.75
C GLU A 157 4.11 12.81 -6.15
N ALA A 158 2.87 12.31 -6.03
CA ALA A 158 2.60 10.97 -5.57
C ALA A 158 3.24 9.95 -6.51
N ARG A 159 3.76 8.87 -5.92
CA ARG A 159 4.51 7.84 -6.61
C ARG A 159 3.92 6.49 -6.23
N LEU A 160 3.43 5.77 -7.24
CA LEU A 160 2.82 4.44 -7.08
C LEU A 160 3.72 3.36 -7.69
N TRP A 161 3.88 2.28 -6.94
CA TRP A 161 4.41 1.01 -7.42
C TRP A 161 3.39 -0.09 -7.20
N VAL A 162 3.32 -1.03 -8.14
CA VAL A 162 2.65 -2.32 -7.95
C VAL A 162 3.69 -3.40 -8.21
N ASP A 163 4.00 -4.19 -7.19
CA ASP A 163 5.06 -5.21 -7.20
C ASP A 163 6.40 -4.72 -7.77
N GLY A 164 6.76 -3.47 -7.43
CA GLY A 164 8.01 -2.83 -7.85
C GLY A 164 7.97 -2.21 -9.24
N VAL A 165 6.86 -2.34 -9.98
CA VAL A 165 6.65 -1.66 -11.26
C VAL A 165 6.04 -0.29 -11.02
N ARG A 166 6.60 0.75 -11.64
CA ARG A 166 6.04 2.12 -11.61
C ARG A 166 4.69 2.16 -12.35
N VAL A 167 3.67 2.71 -11.70
CA VAL A 167 2.32 2.79 -12.26
C VAL A 167 1.80 4.23 -12.15
N GLY A 168 1.05 4.68 -13.17
CA GLY A 168 0.41 5.99 -13.17
C GLY A 168 1.37 7.17 -13.29
N GLU A 169 2.53 6.98 -13.93
CA GLU A 169 3.49 8.07 -14.14
C GLU A 169 2.85 9.24 -14.91
N GLY A 170 3.06 10.46 -14.41
CA GLY A 170 2.48 11.68 -14.97
C GLY A 170 1.01 11.93 -14.60
N GLN A 171 0.36 11.02 -13.86
CA GLN A 171 -1.01 11.22 -13.38
C GLN A 171 -1.03 11.87 -11.99
N TRP A 172 -2.06 12.66 -11.70
CA TRP A 172 -2.35 13.07 -10.33
C TRP A 172 -3.11 11.96 -9.62
N LEU A 173 -2.41 11.26 -8.74
CA LEU A 173 -2.95 10.13 -8.00
C LEU A 173 -3.68 10.62 -6.75
N ASP A 174 -4.84 10.05 -6.49
CA ASP A 174 -5.54 10.27 -5.24
C ASP A 174 -4.92 9.50 -4.07
N LYS A 175 -5.22 9.92 -2.84
CA LYS A 175 -4.84 9.17 -1.65
C LYS A 175 -5.56 7.84 -1.54
N GLY A 176 -4.75 6.77 -1.60
CA GLY A 176 -5.17 5.41 -1.36
C GLY A 176 -5.34 4.63 -2.65
N GLY A 177 -6.20 3.62 -2.61
CA GLY A 177 -6.41 2.67 -3.70
C GLY A 177 -6.88 1.36 -3.10
N PHE A 178 -7.27 0.42 -3.96
CA PHE A 178 -7.69 -0.88 -3.49
C PHE A 178 -7.48 -1.97 -4.52
N TRP A 179 -7.17 -3.14 -3.99
CA TRP A 179 -7.19 -4.39 -4.72
C TRP A 179 -8.64 -4.81 -4.97
N VAL A 180 -8.93 -5.04 -6.24
CA VAL A 180 -10.06 -5.81 -6.71
C VAL A 180 -9.51 -7.22 -6.88
N ASP A 181 -9.90 -8.09 -5.96
CA ASP A 181 -9.40 -9.47 -5.86
C ASP A 181 -7.86 -9.59 -5.76
N GLU A 182 -7.31 -10.69 -6.25
CA GLU A 182 -5.88 -11.00 -6.22
C GLU A 182 -5.13 -10.45 -7.44
N ARG A 183 -5.76 -9.74 -8.38
CA ARG A 183 -5.15 -9.38 -9.67
C ARG A 183 -5.14 -7.88 -9.97
N PHE A 184 -6.21 -7.16 -9.70
CA PHE A 184 -6.35 -5.79 -10.19
C PHE A 184 -6.18 -4.77 -9.06
N PHE A 185 -5.22 -3.87 -9.19
CA PHE A 185 -5.14 -2.70 -8.32
C PHE A 185 -5.85 -1.52 -8.97
N THR A 186 -6.65 -0.78 -8.19
CA THR A 186 -7.37 0.39 -8.69
C THR A 186 -7.14 1.61 -7.83
N ILE A 187 -7.08 2.77 -8.47
CA ILE A 187 -6.85 4.06 -7.81
C ILE A 187 -7.53 5.17 -8.62
N ARG A 188 -8.08 6.15 -7.91
CA ARG A 188 -8.65 7.35 -8.53
C ARG A 188 -7.51 8.25 -8.98
N ILE A 189 -7.66 8.86 -10.15
CA ILE A 189 -6.71 9.86 -10.67
C ILE A 189 -7.48 11.09 -11.15
N GLU A 190 -6.77 12.18 -11.47
CA GLU A 190 -7.43 13.38 -11.99
C GLU A 190 -8.42 13.09 -13.12
N GLY A 191 -9.59 13.71 -13.02
CA GLY A 191 -10.63 13.64 -14.04
C GLY A 191 -10.45 14.67 -15.16
N PRO A 192 -11.30 14.61 -16.20
CA PRO A 192 -11.31 15.58 -17.28
C PRO A 192 -11.59 16.99 -16.77
N LYS A 193 -10.78 17.97 -17.20
CA LYS A 193 -10.89 19.38 -16.76
C LYS A 193 -12.10 20.09 -17.35
N ASP A 194 -12.59 19.60 -18.47
CA ASP A 194 -13.69 20.11 -19.29
C ASP A 194 -15.02 19.43 -19.01
N HIS A 195 -15.08 18.46 -18.08
CA HIS A 195 -16.32 17.79 -17.72
C HIS A 195 -17.38 18.80 -17.22
N PRO A 196 -18.65 18.72 -17.66
CA PRO A 196 -19.69 19.70 -17.29
C PRO A 196 -19.93 19.84 -15.79
N GLU A 197 -19.80 18.74 -15.04
CA GLU A 197 -19.95 18.70 -13.58
C GLU A 197 -18.62 18.90 -12.82
N GLN A 198 -17.56 19.32 -13.51
CA GLN A 198 -16.27 19.50 -12.87
C GLN A 198 -16.29 20.67 -11.89
N GLY A 199 -15.63 20.48 -10.75
CA GLY A 199 -15.59 21.46 -9.68
C GLY A 199 -14.59 21.07 -8.61
N LEU A 200 -14.51 21.89 -7.56
CA LEU A 200 -13.73 21.55 -6.38
C LEU A 200 -14.27 20.25 -5.79
N GLY A 201 -13.37 19.30 -5.51
CA GLY A 201 -13.75 18.07 -4.83
C GLY A 201 -14.27 18.30 -3.41
N PRO A 202 -14.89 17.28 -2.81
CA PRO A 202 -15.33 17.37 -1.41
C PRO A 202 -14.15 17.66 -0.48
N MET A 203 -14.45 18.29 0.66
CA MET A 203 -13.43 18.65 1.65
C MET A 203 -12.64 17.41 2.09
N GLY A 204 -11.31 17.47 1.94
CA GLY A 204 -10.40 16.35 2.22
C GLY A 204 -10.07 15.47 1.01
N SER A 205 -10.73 15.66 -0.14
CA SER A 205 -10.30 15.08 -1.42
C SER A 205 -9.02 15.75 -1.89
N GLN A 206 -8.09 14.94 -2.41
CA GLN A 206 -6.90 15.43 -3.08
C GLN A 206 -7.14 15.74 -4.56
N LEU A 207 -8.27 15.30 -5.10
CA LEU A 207 -8.68 15.50 -6.49
C LEU A 207 -9.92 16.41 -6.62
N TYR A 208 -10.21 16.80 -7.87
CA TYR A 208 -11.45 17.46 -8.28
C TYR A 208 -12.68 16.54 -8.10
N ASN A 209 -13.87 17.10 -8.29
CA ASN A 209 -15.14 16.39 -8.06
C ASN A 209 -15.31 15.18 -8.97
N ILE A 210 -15.05 15.34 -10.27
CA ILE A 210 -15.11 14.24 -11.24
C ILE A 210 -13.71 13.70 -11.44
N VAL A 211 -13.56 12.39 -11.34
CA VAL A 211 -12.28 11.68 -11.35
C VAL A 211 -12.25 10.58 -12.40
N SER A 212 -11.05 10.24 -12.87
CA SER A 212 -10.82 9.07 -13.72
C SER A 212 -10.43 7.87 -12.86
N LEU A 213 -10.55 6.66 -13.39
CA LEU A 213 -10.16 5.43 -12.72
C LEU A 213 -8.95 4.80 -13.42
N LEU A 214 -7.84 4.64 -12.71
CA LEU A 214 -6.71 3.83 -13.13
C LEU A 214 -6.89 2.40 -12.63
N ILE A 215 -6.74 1.44 -13.53
CA ILE A 215 -6.80 0.00 -13.26
C ILE A 215 -5.47 -0.60 -13.71
N HIS A 216 -4.75 -1.23 -12.79
CA HIS A 216 -3.52 -1.97 -13.07
C HIS A 216 -3.76 -3.47 -12.89
N ASP A 217 -3.47 -4.24 -13.94
CA ASP A 217 -3.47 -5.69 -13.93
C ASP A 217 -2.08 -6.17 -13.50
N ALA A 218 -1.94 -6.61 -12.25
CA ALA A 218 -0.65 -7.01 -11.68
C ALA A 218 -0.12 -8.32 -12.27
N GLU A 219 -0.99 -9.19 -12.77
CA GLU A 219 -0.58 -10.45 -13.42
C GLU A 219 0.05 -10.17 -14.78
N ARG A 220 -0.50 -9.20 -15.53
CA ARG A 220 -0.02 -8.85 -16.88
C ARG A 220 0.94 -7.67 -16.92
N GLY A 221 1.04 -6.90 -15.84
CA GLY A 221 1.82 -5.66 -15.78
C GLY A 221 1.26 -4.57 -16.69
N THR A 222 -0.05 -4.56 -16.97
CA THR A 222 -0.70 -3.60 -17.88
C THR A 222 -1.58 -2.62 -17.13
N THR A 223 -1.64 -1.37 -17.59
CA THR A 223 -2.46 -0.31 -17.00
C THR A 223 -3.50 0.17 -17.99
N ARG A 224 -4.75 0.32 -17.54
CA ARG A 224 -5.85 0.95 -18.26
C ARG A 224 -6.33 2.16 -17.47
N ILE A 225 -6.55 3.27 -18.16
CA ILE A 225 -7.18 4.46 -17.59
C ILE A 225 -8.57 4.61 -18.20
N LEU A 226 -9.58 4.71 -17.35
CA LEU A 226 -10.95 5.00 -17.75
C LEU A 226 -11.25 6.45 -17.39
N VAL A 227 -11.53 7.25 -18.41
CA VAL A 227 -11.93 8.66 -18.28
C VAL A 227 -13.44 8.74 -18.46
N PRO A 228 -14.22 9.34 -17.53
CA PRO A 228 -15.66 9.48 -17.68
C PRO A 228 -16.04 10.33 -18.90
N GLU A 229 -17.15 9.98 -19.55
CA GLU A 229 -17.83 10.80 -20.55
C GLU A 229 -18.61 11.94 -19.86
N ASP A 230 -19.02 12.96 -20.62
CA ASP A 230 -19.75 14.14 -20.12
C ASP A 230 -21.04 13.83 -19.36
N THR A 231 -21.60 12.63 -19.52
CA THR A 231 -22.82 12.16 -18.84
C THR A 231 -22.55 11.26 -17.63
N GLU A 232 -21.30 10.94 -17.34
CA GLU A 232 -20.89 9.99 -16.29
C GLU A 232 -20.34 10.73 -15.06
N ASN A 233 -21.05 10.63 -13.94
CA ASN A 233 -20.76 11.43 -12.74
C ASN A 233 -19.86 10.69 -11.74
N TRP A 234 -18.69 10.28 -12.22
CA TRP A 234 -17.73 9.49 -11.43
C TRP A 234 -17.07 10.35 -10.35
N THR A 235 -17.61 10.28 -9.13
CA THR A 235 -17.09 11.01 -7.95
C THR A 235 -16.33 10.09 -6.99
N ASP A 236 -16.67 8.80 -6.97
CA ASP A 236 -15.91 7.75 -6.27
C ASP A 236 -16.01 6.42 -7.03
N PRO A 237 -15.49 6.37 -8.27
CA PRO A 237 -15.74 5.24 -9.15
C PRO A 237 -15.11 3.97 -8.60
N VAL A 238 -15.85 2.86 -8.70
CA VAL A 238 -15.38 1.55 -8.26
C VAL A 238 -15.55 0.48 -9.32
N LEU A 239 -14.50 -0.32 -9.46
CA LEU A 239 -14.49 -1.51 -10.29
C LEU A 239 -15.01 -2.71 -9.51
N ALA A 240 -15.87 -3.50 -10.15
CA ALA A 240 -16.14 -4.88 -9.79
C ALA A 240 -15.81 -5.79 -10.98
N VAL A 241 -15.17 -6.93 -10.72
CA VAL A 241 -14.90 -7.94 -11.74
C VAL A 241 -15.81 -9.14 -11.50
N ARG A 242 -16.55 -9.55 -12.52
CA ARG A 242 -17.39 -10.75 -12.50
C ARG A 242 -17.55 -11.31 -13.90
N ASP A 243 -17.48 -12.64 -14.01
CA ASP A 243 -17.69 -13.37 -15.27
C ASP A 243 -16.80 -12.88 -16.43
N GLY A 244 -15.54 -12.51 -16.15
CA GLY A 244 -14.59 -11.99 -17.13
C GLY A 244 -14.84 -10.54 -17.58
N MET A 245 -15.76 -9.84 -16.92
CA MET A 245 -16.14 -8.48 -17.24
C MET A 245 -15.80 -7.53 -16.09
N GLY A 246 -15.29 -6.35 -16.44
CA GLY A 246 -15.17 -5.20 -15.55
C GLY A 246 -16.45 -4.37 -15.56
N TRP A 247 -16.95 -4.03 -14.38
CA TRP A 247 -18.15 -3.23 -14.16
C TRP A 247 -17.75 -2.01 -13.35
N VAL A 248 -17.90 -0.81 -13.92
CA VAL A 248 -17.55 0.44 -13.24
C VAL A 248 -18.81 1.14 -12.81
N TYR A 249 -18.88 1.42 -11.51
CA TYR A 249 -19.96 2.18 -10.89
C TYR A 249 -19.46 3.59 -10.57
N PRO A 250 -20.31 4.62 -10.70
CA PRO A 250 -19.92 6.01 -10.44
C PRO A 250 -19.52 6.28 -8.98
N THR A 251 -20.12 5.54 -8.03
CA THR A 251 -19.83 5.63 -6.60
C THR A 251 -19.80 4.25 -5.92
N ARG A 252 -19.19 4.19 -4.73
CA ARG A 252 -19.26 3.02 -3.84
C ARG A 252 -20.69 2.72 -3.40
N GLU A 253 -21.46 3.76 -3.10
CA GLU A 253 -22.85 3.68 -2.66
C GLU A 253 -23.74 3.05 -3.73
N ASP A 254 -23.60 3.47 -5.00
CA ASP A 254 -24.36 2.92 -6.12
C ASP A 254 -24.08 1.43 -6.30
N ARG A 255 -22.81 1.02 -6.20
CA ARG A 255 -22.46 -0.41 -6.21
C ARG A 255 -23.12 -1.15 -5.04
N ALA A 256 -23.03 -0.61 -3.82
CA ALA A 256 -23.56 -1.25 -2.62
C ALA A 256 -25.09 -1.38 -2.63
N ALA A 257 -25.79 -0.41 -3.23
CA ALA A 257 -27.24 -0.42 -3.42
C ALA A 257 -27.71 -1.34 -4.57
N GLY A 258 -26.79 -1.93 -5.33
CA GLY A 258 -27.12 -2.73 -6.51
C GLY A 258 -27.59 -1.89 -7.70
N GLY A 259 -27.10 -0.65 -7.80
CA GLY A 259 -27.36 0.26 -8.91
C GLY A 259 -26.82 -0.25 -10.25
N ALA A 260 -27.08 0.51 -11.31
CA ALA A 260 -26.54 0.21 -12.63
C ALA A 260 -25.06 0.66 -12.70
N PRO A 261 -24.17 -0.10 -13.35
CA PRO A 261 -22.87 0.42 -13.74
C PRO A 261 -23.02 1.49 -14.83
N ASP A 262 -22.07 2.39 -14.91
CA ASP A 262 -21.94 3.29 -16.07
C ASP A 262 -21.26 2.56 -17.22
N ARG A 263 -20.26 1.73 -16.92
CA ARG A 263 -19.51 0.95 -17.93
C ARG A 263 -19.43 -0.53 -17.62
N ILE A 264 -19.47 -1.31 -18.69
CA ILE A 264 -19.21 -2.74 -18.69
C ILE A 264 -18.27 -3.04 -19.86
N PHE A 265 -17.14 -3.70 -19.59
CA PHE A 265 -16.16 -4.03 -20.62
C PHE A 265 -15.45 -5.35 -20.35
N PRO A 266 -14.94 -6.05 -21.38
CA PRO A 266 -14.13 -7.25 -21.18
C PRO A 266 -12.83 -6.91 -20.44
N ILE A 267 -12.56 -7.62 -19.35
CA ILE A 267 -11.37 -7.33 -18.52
C ILE A 267 -10.07 -7.83 -19.18
N ASP A 268 -10.18 -8.85 -20.05
CA ASP A 268 -9.02 -9.51 -20.66
C ASP A 268 -8.66 -9.03 -22.06
N GLU A 269 -9.49 -8.20 -22.70
CA GLU A 269 -9.18 -7.64 -24.02
C GLU A 269 -8.20 -6.49 -23.86
N GLN A 270 -7.06 -6.55 -24.57
CA GLN A 270 -6.21 -5.37 -24.77
C GLN A 270 -6.89 -4.46 -25.78
N GLU A 271 -6.92 -3.15 -25.51
CA GLU A 271 -7.21 -2.20 -26.58
C GLU A 271 -6.05 -2.32 -27.57
N ALA A 272 -6.37 -2.73 -28.81
CA ALA A 272 -5.39 -2.75 -29.88
C ALA A 272 -5.05 -1.29 -30.24
N ASP A 273 -3.79 -0.90 -30.01
CA ASP A 273 -3.23 0.37 -30.48
C ASP A 273 -3.43 0.58 -31.99
#